data_AF-A0A8H7NUH1-F1
#
_entry.id   AF-A0A8H7NUH1-F1
#
_cell.length_a   1.000
_cell.length_b   1.000
_cell.length_c   1.000
_cell.angle_alpha   90.00
_cell.angle_beta   90.00
_cell.angle_gamma   90.00
#
_symmetry.space_group_name_H-M   'P 1'
#
loop_
_entity.id
_entity.type
_entity.pdbx_description
1 polymer ?
#
loop_
_entity_poly.entity_id
_entity_poly.type
_entity_poly.pdbx_seq_one_letter_code
_entity_poly.pdbx_strand_id
1 'polypeptide(L)'
;MRFQLARLAALATYTLALFHVPVTSAHPRRNALTVKSHAAISRHVDVPPPSPGHFALHQRHAPRSLLDVCAYIDLDVLEDLGINLGIPLGAILDLDVCLCLSLFPLVLETDVQLAALIPLLGINRLTEILTLAINEAPGSQHCTCPDNSEPHCTKDDPCGWHCKPPYVKKDGQCVCPAPYTECNGKCGSWPHGCGSSVPRALAADPHTAVASLADAQLTCKSYETVCGVYGGSSRSFECLDVDTALESCMSVLLITLQHRDADILSGGSCMIQNPFIPSTNGSSYGIDCTTIVGANDVACVGGKCTVTSCADGYRVNDDSDGCEAIEVPTESSDDVDDIRSSPARMLKKRAPESGEPVSVDDLIKDLLAQAVKDSLPY
;
A
#
# COMPACT_ATOMS: atom_id res chain seq x y z
N MET A 1 29.20 83.26 -5.82
CA MET A 1 29.49 83.11 -7.26
C MET A 1 28.18 82.79 -7.97
N ARG A 2 27.90 83.52 -9.06
CA ARG A 2 26.69 83.46 -9.92
C ARG A 2 26.81 82.34 -10.98
N PHE A 3 25.70 82.12 -11.71
CA PHE A 3 25.43 81.43 -12.99
C PHE A 3 24.45 80.24 -12.83
N GLN A 4 23.14 80.36 -13.12
CA GLN A 4 22.42 80.45 -14.42
C GLN A 4 22.55 79.18 -15.29
N LEU A 5 21.49 78.37 -15.47
CA LEU A 5 20.43 78.41 -16.51
C LEU A 5 20.88 77.98 -17.93
N ALA A 6 20.29 76.88 -18.46
CA ALA A 6 19.85 76.62 -19.86
C ALA A 6 19.68 75.10 -20.10
N ARG A 7 18.46 74.56 -20.29
CA ARG A 7 17.75 74.29 -21.57
C ARG A 7 18.59 73.61 -22.66
N LEU A 8 18.16 72.42 -23.09
CA LEU A 8 17.96 72.07 -24.51
C LEU A 8 17.11 70.80 -24.65
N ALA A 9 15.99 70.96 -25.36
CA ALA A 9 15.16 69.88 -25.87
C ALA A 9 15.78 69.33 -27.17
N ALA A 10 15.70 68.02 -27.39
CA ALA A 10 15.89 67.43 -28.71
C ALA A 10 14.91 66.27 -28.89
N LEU A 11 13.90 66.54 -29.71
CA LEU A 11 13.06 65.57 -30.39
C LEU A 11 13.93 64.73 -31.34
N ALA A 12 13.84 63.40 -31.25
CA ALA A 12 14.30 62.52 -32.30
C ALA A 12 13.20 61.49 -32.60
N THR A 13 12.45 61.82 -33.64
CA THR A 13 11.58 60.95 -34.42
C THR A 13 12.29 59.65 -34.79
N TYR A 14 11.77 58.49 -34.37
CA TYR A 14 12.16 57.20 -34.95
C TYR A 14 11.05 56.67 -35.84
N THR A 15 11.39 56.64 -37.12
CA THR A 15 10.59 56.24 -38.27
C THR A 15 10.31 54.73 -38.28
N LEU A 16 9.05 54.40 -38.51
CA LEU A 16 8.55 53.09 -38.96
C LEU A 16 9.29 52.63 -40.22
N ALA A 17 9.98 51.50 -40.15
CA ALA A 17 10.42 50.74 -41.31
C ALA A 17 9.58 49.45 -41.40
N LEU A 18 8.65 49.46 -42.36
CA LEU A 18 7.92 48.31 -42.86
C LEU A 18 8.91 47.36 -43.54
N PHE A 19 9.10 46.15 -43.00
CA PHE A 19 9.68 45.04 -43.75
C PHE A 19 8.57 44.13 -44.24
N HIS A 20 8.27 44.24 -45.54
CA HIS A 20 7.60 43.21 -46.32
C HIS A 20 8.56 42.03 -46.53
N VAL A 21 8.14 40.84 -46.09
CA VAL A 21 8.76 39.57 -46.47
C VAL A 21 7.91 38.93 -47.56
N PRO A 22 8.48 38.56 -48.73
CA PRO A 22 7.74 37.84 -49.76
C PRO A 22 7.57 36.36 -49.35
N VAL A 23 6.31 35.91 -49.35
CA VAL A 23 5.93 34.49 -49.24
C VAL A 23 6.16 33.84 -50.60
N THR A 24 7.23 33.07 -50.75
CA THR A 24 7.38 32.12 -51.87
C THR A 24 6.83 30.76 -51.44
N SER A 25 5.65 30.44 -51.97
CA SER A 25 5.03 29.11 -51.91
C SER A 25 5.81 28.14 -52.79
N ALA A 26 6.53 27.20 -52.18
CA ALA A 26 7.07 26.03 -52.85
C ALA A 26 6.37 24.77 -52.31
N HIS A 27 5.50 24.19 -53.14
CA HIS A 27 4.88 22.89 -52.92
C HIS A 27 5.90 21.75 -53.08
N PRO A 28 6.00 20.80 -52.14
CA PRO A 28 6.51 19.48 -52.46
C PRO A 28 5.39 18.60 -53.05
N ARG A 29 5.67 18.07 -54.25
CA ARG A 29 4.89 17.03 -54.95
C ARG A 29 4.72 15.80 -54.04
N ARG A 30 3.48 15.45 -53.72
CA ARG A 30 3.11 14.12 -53.21
C ARG A 30 3.03 13.15 -54.38
N ASN A 31 3.87 12.12 -54.35
CA ASN A 31 3.71 10.93 -55.17
C ASN A 31 2.47 10.15 -54.70
N ALA A 32 1.59 9.87 -55.65
CA ALA A 32 0.43 9.02 -55.45
C ALA A 32 0.88 7.56 -55.29
N LEU A 33 0.74 7.01 -54.09
CA LEU A 33 0.70 5.57 -53.85
C LEU A 33 -0.77 5.15 -53.81
N THR A 34 -1.18 4.45 -54.85
CA THR A 34 -2.47 3.78 -55.00
C THR A 34 -2.56 2.60 -54.03
N VAL A 35 -3.23 2.81 -52.90
CA VAL A 35 -3.68 1.71 -52.03
C VAL A 35 -5.11 1.36 -52.43
N LYS A 36 -5.30 0.13 -52.91
CA LYS A 36 -6.61 -0.46 -53.23
C LYS A 36 -7.45 -0.58 -51.96
N SER A 37 -8.58 0.10 -51.95
CA SER A 37 -9.65 -0.05 -50.98
C SER A 37 -10.36 -1.40 -51.17
N HIS A 38 -10.22 -2.31 -50.20
CA HIS A 38 -11.20 -3.37 -49.99
C HIS A 38 -12.28 -2.83 -49.05
N ALA A 39 -13.49 -2.67 -49.58
CA ALA A 39 -14.67 -2.37 -48.79
C ALA A 39 -15.05 -3.62 -47.96
N ALA A 40 -14.82 -3.56 -46.66
CA ALA A 40 -15.42 -4.47 -45.70
C ALA A 40 -16.63 -3.76 -45.08
N ILE A 41 -17.81 -4.30 -45.35
CA ILE A 41 -19.08 -3.93 -44.73
C ILE A 41 -18.99 -4.33 -43.25
N SER A 42 -18.79 -3.36 -42.35
CA SER A 42 -18.93 -3.58 -40.92
C SER A 42 -20.34 -3.20 -40.50
N ARG A 43 -21.13 -4.19 -40.07
CA ARG A 43 -22.44 -3.98 -39.48
C ARG A 43 -22.25 -3.32 -38.12
N HIS A 44 -22.87 -2.16 -37.93
CA HIS A 44 -23.05 -1.55 -36.62
C HIS A 44 -23.83 -2.52 -35.73
N VAL A 45 -23.13 -3.10 -34.75
CA VAL A 45 -23.75 -3.68 -33.56
C VAL A 45 -23.65 -2.61 -32.50
N ASP A 46 -24.80 -2.06 -32.11
CA ASP A 46 -24.91 -1.18 -30.95
C ASP A 46 -24.58 -1.98 -29.70
N VAL A 47 -23.31 -1.91 -29.28
CA VAL A 47 -22.87 -2.40 -27.97
C VAL A 47 -22.90 -1.20 -27.02
N PRO A 48 -23.62 -1.27 -25.88
CA PRO A 48 -23.62 -0.19 -24.90
C PRO A 48 -22.19 0.08 -24.39
N PRO A 49 -21.86 1.34 -24.04
CA PRO A 49 -20.53 1.68 -23.54
C PRO A 49 -20.21 0.83 -22.30
N PRO A 50 -18.98 0.29 -22.20
CA PRO A 50 -18.57 -0.40 -20.98
C PRO A 50 -18.68 0.57 -19.81
N SER A 51 -19.33 0.14 -18.73
CA SER A 51 -19.32 0.83 -17.44
C SER A 51 -17.86 1.19 -17.06
N PRO A 52 -17.61 2.37 -16.46
CA PRO A 52 -16.26 2.78 -16.08
C PRO A 52 -15.70 1.72 -15.13
N GLY A 53 -14.79 0.89 -15.64
CA GLY A 53 -14.01 0.01 -14.79
C GLY A 53 -13.19 0.91 -13.88
N HIS A 54 -13.26 0.64 -12.58
CA HIS A 54 -12.36 1.20 -11.59
C HIS A 54 -10.95 1.20 -12.19
N PHE A 55 -10.37 2.38 -12.40
CA PHE A 55 -8.98 2.48 -12.81
C PHE A 55 -8.18 1.89 -11.66
N ALA A 56 -7.79 0.62 -11.81
CA ALA A 56 -6.93 -0.06 -10.87
C ALA A 56 -5.62 0.73 -10.85
N LEU A 57 -5.44 1.51 -9.78
CA LEU A 57 -4.16 2.05 -9.35
C LEU A 57 -3.09 1.01 -9.63
N HIS A 58 -2.05 1.42 -10.36
CA HIS A 58 -1.00 0.56 -10.87
C HIS A 58 -0.71 -0.58 -9.90
N GLN A 59 -1.13 -1.78 -10.30
CA GLN A 59 -0.97 -3.00 -9.54
C GLN A 59 0.53 -3.14 -9.24
N ARG A 60 0.96 -2.79 -8.02
CA ARG A 60 2.04 -3.56 -7.43
C ARG A 60 1.65 -5.00 -7.67
N HIS A 61 2.55 -5.76 -8.29
CA HIS A 61 2.36 -7.20 -8.36
C HIS A 61 2.13 -7.65 -6.92
N ALA A 62 0.86 -7.92 -6.59
CA ALA A 62 0.52 -8.52 -5.33
C ALA A 62 1.42 -9.76 -5.27
N PRO A 63 2.31 -9.88 -4.26
CA PRO A 63 3.09 -11.09 -4.10
C PRO A 63 2.07 -12.22 -4.13
N ARG A 64 2.18 -13.10 -5.12
CA ARG A 64 1.23 -14.21 -5.26
C ARG A 64 1.21 -14.90 -3.91
N SER A 65 0.01 -15.17 -3.39
CA SER A 65 -0.17 -15.92 -2.15
C SER A 65 0.82 -17.09 -2.14
N LEU A 66 1.75 -17.09 -1.20
CA LEU A 66 2.79 -18.11 -1.13
C LEU A 66 2.06 -19.43 -0.85
N LEU A 67 2.01 -20.30 -1.84
CA LEU A 67 1.54 -21.65 -1.65
C LEU A 67 2.66 -22.41 -0.96
N ASP A 68 2.42 -22.79 0.29
CA ASP A 68 3.37 -23.50 1.12
C ASP A 68 2.83 -24.88 1.48
N VAL A 69 3.70 -25.80 1.89
CA VAL A 69 3.29 -27.09 2.47
C VAL A 69 3.68 -27.07 3.93
N CYS A 70 2.69 -27.25 4.81
CA CYS A 70 2.89 -27.28 6.24
C CYS A 70 2.39 -28.59 6.83
N ALA A 71 3.04 -29.06 7.89
CA ALA A 71 2.64 -30.23 8.64
C ALA A 71 3.06 -30.10 10.11
N TYR A 72 2.26 -30.67 10.99
CA TYR A 72 2.68 -30.98 12.35
C TYR A 72 3.45 -32.29 12.35
N ILE A 73 4.67 -32.27 12.86
CA ILE A 73 5.58 -33.41 12.92
C ILE A 73 5.83 -33.74 14.40
N ASP A 74 5.41 -34.93 14.79
CA ASP A 74 5.78 -35.55 16.06
C ASP A 74 6.58 -36.85 15.84
N LEU A 75 6.97 -37.50 16.94
CA LEU A 75 7.72 -38.76 16.88
C LEU A 75 6.93 -39.86 16.16
N ASP A 76 5.61 -39.93 16.37
CA ASP A 76 4.75 -40.94 15.75
C ASP A 76 4.76 -40.79 14.22
N VAL A 77 4.69 -39.55 13.70
CA VAL A 77 4.80 -39.28 12.26
C VAL A 77 6.13 -39.75 11.68
N LEU A 78 7.25 -39.57 12.39
CA LEU A 78 8.56 -40.02 11.90
C LEU A 78 8.67 -41.56 11.90
N GLU A 79 8.11 -42.22 12.91
CA GLU A 79 8.04 -43.68 13.00
C GLU A 79 7.18 -44.27 11.88
N ASP A 80 6.01 -43.70 11.62
CA ASP A 80 5.08 -44.12 10.57
C ASP A 80 5.70 -44.01 9.17
N LEU A 81 6.53 -42.99 8.95
CA LEU A 81 7.27 -42.80 7.70
C LEU A 81 8.51 -43.72 7.57
N GLY A 82 8.80 -44.53 8.59
CA GLY A 82 9.97 -45.42 8.62
C GLY A 82 11.30 -44.68 8.61
N ILE A 83 11.32 -43.42 9.08
CA ILE A 83 12.51 -42.59 9.08
C ILE A 83 13.39 -42.98 10.26
N ASN A 84 14.42 -43.78 9.98
CA ASN A 84 15.42 -44.12 10.98
C ASN A 84 16.43 -42.97 11.14
N LEU A 85 16.37 -42.25 12.26
CA LEU A 85 17.33 -41.20 12.61
C LEU A 85 18.72 -41.75 12.98
N GLY A 86 18.86 -43.08 13.17
CA GLY A 86 20.12 -43.70 13.60
C GLY A 86 20.43 -43.46 15.09
N ILE A 87 19.48 -42.92 15.84
CA ILE A 87 19.57 -42.56 17.25
C ILE A 87 18.33 -43.13 17.94
N PRO A 88 18.43 -43.73 19.15
CA PRO A 88 17.26 -44.17 19.88
C PRO A 88 16.32 -42.99 20.13
N LEU A 89 15.12 -43.04 19.54
CA LEU A 89 14.11 -41.97 19.56
C LEU A 89 13.74 -41.52 20.97
N GLY A 90 13.81 -42.40 21.96
CA GLY A 90 13.60 -42.07 23.37
C GLY A 90 14.62 -41.08 23.97
N ALA A 91 15.72 -40.76 23.27
CA ALA A 91 16.65 -39.71 23.67
C ALA A 91 16.23 -38.30 23.19
N ILE A 92 15.30 -38.23 22.23
CA ILE A 92 14.75 -36.98 21.68
C ILE A 92 13.40 -36.78 22.37
N LEU A 93 13.41 -36.19 23.56
CA LEU A 93 12.21 -35.95 24.35
C LEU A 93 11.23 -35.07 23.55
N ASP A 94 10.07 -35.65 23.25
CA ASP A 94 8.83 -35.00 22.78
C ASP A 94 9.03 -34.01 21.63
N LEU A 95 9.53 -34.48 20.48
CA LEU A 95 9.53 -33.68 19.26
C LEU A 95 8.08 -33.36 18.90
N ASP A 96 7.71 -32.08 18.98
CA ASP A 96 6.36 -31.58 18.75
C ASP A 96 6.47 -30.26 17.98
N VAL A 97 6.71 -30.36 16.66
CA VAL A 97 7.04 -29.18 15.86
C VAL A 97 6.14 -29.06 14.64
N CYS A 98 5.59 -27.86 14.44
CA CYS A 98 4.79 -27.56 13.27
C CYS A 98 5.63 -26.76 12.28
N LEU A 99 5.83 -27.30 11.08
CA LEU A 99 6.80 -26.79 10.12
C LEU A 99 6.16 -26.54 8.77
N CYS A 100 6.65 -25.51 8.09
CA CYS A 100 6.30 -25.20 6.71
C CYS A 100 7.56 -25.15 5.85
N LEU A 101 7.48 -25.56 4.57
CA LEU A 101 8.64 -25.60 3.67
C LEU A 101 9.28 -24.22 3.47
N SER A 102 8.50 -23.14 3.46
CA SER A 102 9.06 -21.79 3.27
C SER A 102 9.92 -21.28 4.44
N LEU A 103 9.83 -21.91 5.61
CA LEU A 103 10.58 -21.51 6.80
C LEU A 103 11.98 -22.16 6.88
N PHE A 104 12.34 -23.04 5.94
CA PHE A 104 13.69 -23.57 5.87
C PHE A 104 14.68 -22.59 5.22
N PRO A 105 15.92 -22.50 5.72
CA PRO A 105 16.48 -23.25 6.86
C PRO A 105 16.29 -22.56 8.23
N LEU A 106 15.68 -21.37 8.28
CA LEU A 106 15.63 -20.52 9.47
C LEU A 106 15.05 -21.22 10.71
N VAL A 107 14.06 -22.09 10.53
CA VAL A 107 13.44 -22.83 11.63
C VAL A 107 14.41 -23.79 12.34
N LEU A 108 15.41 -24.32 11.62
CA LEU A 108 16.39 -25.25 12.19
C LEU A 108 17.30 -24.59 13.23
N GLU A 109 17.52 -23.28 13.09
CA GLU A 109 18.39 -22.52 13.99
C GLU A 109 17.63 -21.90 15.17
N THR A 110 16.31 -21.71 15.00
CA THR A 110 15.47 -21.00 15.97
C THR A 110 14.70 -21.93 16.89
N ASP A 111 14.41 -23.16 16.44
CA ASP A 111 13.79 -24.18 17.26
C ASP A 111 14.83 -24.95 18.09
N VAL A 112 14.65 -25.01 19.41
CA VAL A 112 15.62 -25.60 20.33
C VAL A 112 15.72 -27.12 20.15
N GLN A 113 14.62 -27.80 19.83
CA GLN A 113 14.61 -29.24 19.61
C GLN A 113 15.32 -29.60 18.30
N LEU A 114 15.03 -28.87 17.23
CA LEU A 114 15.68 -29.07 15.93
C LEU A 114 17.16 -28.68 15.96
N ALA A 115 17.52 -27.59 16.65
CA ALA A 115 18.90 -27.17 16.81
C ALA A 115 19.75 -28.23 17.53
N ALA A 116 19.18 -28.96 18.49
CA ALA A 116 19.87 -30.06 19.17
C ALA A 116 20.16 -31.27 18.27
N LEU A 117 19.39 -31.45 17.18
CA LEU A 117 19.60 -32.51 16.19
C LEU A 117 20.69 -32.18 15.17
N ILE A 118 21.01 -30.90 14.97
CA ILE A 118 22.00 -30.46 13.97
C ILE A 118 23.39 -31.08 14.22
N PRO A 119 23.97 -31.07 15.44
CA PRO A 119 25.27 -31.68 15.69
C PRO A 119 25.32 -33.20 15.49
N LEU A 120 24.16 -33.87 15.56
CA LEU A 120 24.04 -35.32 15.48
C LEU A 120 23.86 -35.80 14.02
N LEU A 121 22.99 -35.13 13.27
CA LEU A 121 22.59 -35.54 11.91
C LEU A 121 23.27 -34.71 10.82
N GLY A 122 23.67 -33.48 11.14
CA GLY A 122 24.06 -32.46 10.18
C GLY A 122 22.86 -31.78 9.52
N ILE A 123 23.01 -30.48 9.23
CA ILE A 123 21.91 -29.63 8.73
C ILE A 123 21.29 -30.16 7.42
N ASN A 124 22.12 -30.68 6.49
CA ASN A 124 21.64 -31.19 5.21
C ASN A 124 20.73 -32.40 5.38
N ARG A 125 21.16 -33.37 6.21
CA ARG A 125 20.40 -34.60 6.44
C ARG A 125 19.11 -34.32 7.21
N LEU A 126 19.17 -33.44 8.21
CA LEU A 126 17.97 -33.01 8.94
C LEU A 126 16.98 -32.29 8.02
N THR A 127 17.45 -31.41 7.13
CA THR A 127 16.60 -30.73 6.14
C THR A 127 15.93 -31.72 5.19
N GLU A 128 16.65 -32.70 4.66
CA GLU A 128 16.09 -33.77 3.81
C GLU A 128 14.99 -34.55 4.55
N ILE A 129 15.26 -34.94 5.79
CA ILE A 129 14.31 -35.70 6.63
C ILE A 129 13.05 -34.89 6.89
N LEU A 130 13.18 -33.65 7.33
CA LEU A 130 12.02 -32.80 7.63
C LEU A 130 11.26 -32.40 6.37
N THR A 131 11.94 -32.18 5.25
CA THR A 131 11.29 -31.94 3.96
C THR A 131 10.44 -33.14 3.54
N LEU A 132 10.96 -34.36 3.69
CA LEU A 132 10.20 -35.58 3.41
C LEU A 132 9.00 -35.70 4.37
N ALA A 133 9.24 -35.49 5.68
CA ALA A 133 8.21 -35.57 6.69
C ALA A 133 7.07 -34.57 6.42
N ILE A 134 7.37 -33.33 6.05
CA ILE A 134 6.36 -32.31 5.74
C ILE A 134 5.53 -32.68 4.50
N ASN A 135 6.15 -33.25 3.47
CA ASN A 135 5.43 -33.61 2.25
C ASN A 135 4.57 -34.87 2.43
N GLU A 136 5.04 -35.84 3.21
CA GLU A 136 4.41 -37.17 3.30
C GLU A 136 3.61 -37.40 4.59
N ALA A 137 3.67 -36.49 5.57
CA ALA A 137 2.91 -36.62 6.81
C ALA A 137 1.40 -36.73 6.54
N PRO A 138 0.66 -37.62 7.25
CA PRO A 138 -0.78 -37.78 7.06
C PRO A 138 -1.61 -36.49 7.28
N GLY A 139 -1.06 -35.55 8.06
CA GLY A 139 -1.67 -34.23 8.35
C GLY A 139 -1.10 -33.09 7.52
N SER A 140 -0.33 -33.36 6.46
CA SER A 140 0.24 -32.31 5.61
C SER A 140 -0.84 -31.57 4.83
N GLN A 141 -0.67 -30.26 4.70
CA GLN A 141 -1.62 -29.40 4.01
C GLN A 141 -0.92 -28.38 3.11
N HIS A 142 -1.52 -28.13 1.95
CA HIS A 142 -1.14 -27.01 1.08
C HIS A 142 -1.78 -25.73 1.60
N CYS A 143 -0.99 -24.89 2.24
CA CYS A 143 -1.44 -23.68 2.90
C CYS A 143 -1.34 -22.48 1.96
N THR A 144 -2.41 -21.69 1.94
CA THR A 144 -2.45 -20.40 1.26
C THR A 144 -2.58 -19.31 2.31
N CYS A 145 -1.51 -18.55 2.53
CA CYS A 145 -1.54 -17.42 3.45
C CYS A 145 -2.00 -16.15 2.71
N PRO A 146 -2.90 -15.34 3.30
CA PRO A 146 -3.28 -14.06 2.70
C PRO A 146 -2.12 -13.06 2.74
N ASP A 147 -2.23 -12.01 1.93
CA ASP A 147 -1.27 -10.91 1.98
C ASP A 147 -1.18 -10.30 3.40
N ASN A 148 0.00 -9.78 3.75
CA ASN A 148 0.28 -9.19 5.05
C ASN A 148 0.07 -10.13 6.26
N SER A 149 0.12 -11.44 6.04
CA SER A 149 0.14 -12.45 7.11
C SER A 149 1.50 -13.12 7.28
N GLU A 150 1.67 -13.81 8.40
CA GLU A 150 2.76 -14.74 8.68
C GLU A 150 2.16 -16.12 8.98
N PRO A 151 2.76 -17.19 8.43
CA PRO A 151 2.31 -18.54 8.75
C PRO A 151 2.50 -18.82 10.24
N HIS A 152 1.53 -19.49 10.83
CA HIS A 152 1.53 -19.92 12.21
C HIS A 152 0.94 -21.32 12.31
N CYS A 153 1.81 -22.28 12.06
CA CYS A 153 1.50 -23.70 12.09
C CYS A 153 1.27 -24.14 13.55
N THR A 154 0.17 -24.84 13.81
CA THR A 154 -0.12 -25.51 15.09
C THR A 154 -0.56 -26.95 14.86
N LYS A 155 -0.57 -27.78 15.91
CA LYS A 155 -1.03 -29.19 15.83
C LYS A 155 -2.41 -29.35 15.20
N ASP A 156 -3.34 -28.48 15.59
CA ASP A 156 -4.73 -28.55 15.15
C ASP A 156 -4.98 -27.78 13.83
N ASP A 157 -4.08 -26.87 13.47
CA ASP A 157 -4.19 -26.03 12.26
C ASP A 157 -2.80 -25.81 11.62
N PRO A 158 -2.35 -26.74 10.76
CA PRO A 158 -1.08 -26.62 10.02
C PRO A 158 -1.04 -25.39 9.10
N CYS A 159 -2.21 -24.92 8.66
CA CYS A 159 -2.36 -23.74 7.81
C CYS A 159 -2.80 -22.50 8.57
N GLY A 160 -2.61 -22.49 9.88
CA GLY A 160 -2.84 -21.31 10.71
C GLY A 160 -1.95 -20.15 10.26
N TRP A 161 -2.44 -18.93 10.45
CA TRP A 161 -1.71 -17.70 10.15
C TRP A 161 -2.21 -16.55 11.02
N HIS A 162 -1.33 -15.59 11.23
CA HIS A 162 -1.61 -14.34 11.93
C HIS A 162 -1.28 -13.15 11.05
N CYS A 163 -1.96 -12.04 11.27
CA CYS A 163 -1.65 -10.81 10.55
C CYS A 163 -0.40 -10.15 11.11
N LYS A 164 0.45 -9.65 10.22
CA LYS A 164 1.57 -8.78 10.62
C LYS A 164 0.99 -7.52 11.24
N PRO A 165 1.42 -7.07 12.42
CA PRO A 165 0.99 -5.78 12.95
C PRO A 165 1.32 -4.64 11.96
N PRO A 166 0.44 -3.64 11.74
CA PRO A 166 -0.83 -3.40 12.44
C PRO A 166 -2.07 -3.97 11.73
N TYR A 167 -1.92 -4.91 10.79
CA TYR A 167 -3.06 -5.55 10.14
C TYR A 167 -3.85 -6.43 11.12
N VAL A 168 -5.14 -6.60 10.87
CA VAL A 168 -6.04 -7.45 11.68
C VAL A 168 -6.80 -8.44 10.81
N LYS A 169 -7.15 -9.58 11.41
CA LYS A 169 -7.89 -10.65 10.73
C LYS A 169 -9.35 -10.25 10.57
N LYS A 170 -9.83 -10.16 9.32
CA LYS A 170 -11.24 -9.91 8.98
C LYS A 170 -11.60 -10.76 7.76
N ASP A 171 -12.66 -11.55 7.87
CA ASP A 171 -13.20 -12.38 6.77
C ASP A 171 -12.16 -13.28 6.08
N GLY A 172 -11.22 -13.83 6.85
CA GLY A 172 -10.15 -14.70 6.33
C GLY A 172 -9.03 -13.96 5.60
N GLN A 173 -8.93 -12.64 5.74
CA GLN A 173 -7.85 -11.81 5.20
C GLN A 173 -7.22 -10.93 6.28
N CYS A 174 -6.03 -10.41 6.01
CA CYS A 174 -5.41 -9.36 6.83
C CYS A 174 -5.73 -8.00 6.23
N VAL A 175 -6.59 -7.25 6.91
CA VAL A 175 -7.01 -5.92 6.48
C VAL A 175 -6.33 -4.87 7.33
N CYS A 176 -6.07 -3.70 6.73
CA CYS A 176 -5.62 -2.53 7.48
C CYS A 176 -6.84 -1.91 8.19
N PRO A 177 -6.94 -1.99 9.53
CA PRO A 177 -8.12 -1.49 10.23
C PRO A 177 -8.09 0.03 10.33
N ALA A 178 -9.26 0.67 10.28
CA ALA A 178 -9.40 2.07 10.62
C ALA A 178 -8.85 2.35 12.05
N PRO A 179 -8.20 3.51 12.30
CA PRO A 179 -8.00 4.64 11.39
C PRO A 179 -6.74 4.53 10.51
N TYR A 180 -6.09 3.36 10.44
CA TYR A 180 -4.94 3.15 9.57
C TYR A 180 -5.39 2.98 8.12
N THR A 181 -4.53 3.37 7.19
CA THR A 181 -4.74 3.21 5.75
C THR A 181 -3.58 2.40 5.16
N GLU A 182 -3.89 1.50 4.24
CA GLU A 182 -2.85 0.78 3.51
C GLU A 182 -2.27 1.69 2.41
N CYS A 183 -1.01 2.05 2.56
CA CYS A 183 -0.29 2.86 1.60
C CYS A 183 0.89 2.10 1.03
N ASN A 184 0.93 1.89 -0.28
CA ASN A 184 2.03 1.19 -0.94
C ASN A 184 2.35 -0.18 -0.30
N GLY A 185 1.31 -0.96 0.05
CA GLY A 185 1.45 -2.27 0.71
C GLY A 185 1.87 -2.20 2.18
N LYS A 186 1.78 -1.04 2.83
CA LYS A 186 2.07 -0.85 4.26
C LYS A 186 0.87 -0.23 4.96
N CYS A 187 0.28 -0.95 5.90
CA CYS A 187 -0.72 -0.41 6.81
C CYS A 187 -0.06 0.53 7.83
N GLY A 188 -0.59 1.75 7.95
CA GLY A 188 -0.03 2.77 8.83
C GLY A 188 -0.93 4.00 8.95
N SER A 189 -0.53 4.95 9.79
CA SER A 189 -1.25 6.21 9.96
C SER A 189 -0.69 7.22 8.97
N TRP A 190 -1.49 7.61 7.99
CA TRP A 190 -1.11 8.55 6.93
C TRP A 190 -2.01 9.79 6.99
N PRO A 191 -1.82 10.67 7.99
CA PRO A 191 -2.70 11.82 8.21
C PRO A 191 -2.68 12.88 7.08
N HIS A 192 -1.80 12.69 6.09
CA HIS A 192 -1.61 13.59 4.95
C HIS A 192 -1.77 12.86 3.61
N GLY A 193 -2.50 11.74 3.59
CA GLY A 193 -2.72 10.95 2.38
C GLY A 193 -1.62 9.93 2.09
N CYS A 194 -1.88 9.09 1.09
CA CYS A 194 -0.93 8.09 0.61
C CYS A 194 -0.41 8.50 -0.76
N GLY A 195 0.79 9.05 -0.84
CA GLY A 195 1.44 9.34 -2.12
C GLY A 195 1.46 8.08 -3.01
N SER A 196 0.62 8.08 -4.05
CA SER A 196 0.28 6.91 -4.86
C SER A 196 1.40 6.43 -5.79
N SER A 197 2.58 7.03 -5.74
CA SER A 197 3.69 6.68 -6.62
C SER A 197 4.97 6.63 -5.83
N VAL A 198 5.81 5.63 -6.11
CA VAL A 198 7.25 5.83 -5.92
C VAL A 198 7.55 7.11 -6.70
N PRO A 199 8.03 8.21 -6.08
CA PRO A 199 8.40 9.39 -6.82
C PRO A 199 9.24 8.92 -7.99
N ARG A 200 8.98 9.43 -9.20
CA ARG A 200 10.01 9.41 -10.22
C ARG A 200 11.11 10.31 -9.67
N ALA A 201 11.95 9.74 -8.80
CA ALA A 201 13.24 10.27 -8.50
C ALA A 201 13.86 10.39 -9.89
N LEU A 202 13.99 11.63 -10.37
CA LEU A 202 14.79 11.95 -11.53
C LEU A 202 16.05 11.12 -11.33
N ALA A 203 16.21 10.07 -12.14
CA ALA A 203 17.44 9.33 -12.15
C ALA A 203 18.51 10.42 -12.27
N ALA A 204 19.54 10.36 -11.42
CA ALA A 204 20.59 11.36 -11.34
C ALA A 204 21.47 11.36 -12.61
N ASP A 205 20.88 11.12 -13.78
CA ASP A 205 21.46 11.40 -15.07
C ASP A 205 21.57 12.93 -15.20
N PRO A 206 22.79 13.48 -15.13
CA PRO A 206 23.03 14.91 -15.20
C PRO A 206 22.56 15.52 -16.54
N HIS A 207 22.29 14.69 -17.55
CA HIS A 207 21.93 15.13 -18.90
C HIS A 207 20.43 15.29 -19.14
N THR A 208 19.57 14.85 -18.21
CA THR A 208 18.10 15.03 -18.27
C THR A 208 17.58 15.86 -17.09
N ALA A 209 18.39 16.82 -16.63
CA ALA A 209 18.03 17.72 -15.54
C ALA A 209 16.81 18.56 -15.91
N VAL A 210 15.64 18.15 -15.42
CA VAL A 210 14.41 18.95 -15.45
C VAL A 210 14.62 20.20 -14.61
N ALA A 211 14.80 21.35 -15.29
CA ALA A 211 15.13 22.62 -14.65
C ALA A 211 13.92 23.55 -14.51
N SER A 212 12.88 23.32 -15.32
CA SER A 212 11.69 24.15 -15.38
C SER A 212 10.41 23.33 -15.37
N LEU A 213 9.28 24.00 -15.07
CA LEU A 213 7.94 23.40 -15.18
C LEU A 213 7.67 22.89 -16.60
N ALA A 214 8.11 23.64 -17.62
CA ALA A 214 7.92 23.24 -19.01
C ALA A 214 8.66 21.94 -19.33
N ASP A 215 9.91 21.80 -18.86
CA ASP A 215 10.68 20.57 -19.02
C ASP A 215 10.02 19.40 -18.29
N ALA A 216 9.50 19.64 -17.08
CA ALA A 216 8.81 18.63 -16.29
C ALA A 216 7.54 18.16 -17.00
N GLN A 217 6.77 19.10 -17.55
CA GLN A 217 5.53 18.82 -18.25
C GLN A 217 5.75 18.02 -19.54
N LEU A 218 6.90 18.19 -20.22
CA LEU A 218 7.29 17.37 -21.36
C LEU A 218 7.56 15.90 -20.99
N THR A 219 7.83 15.61 -19.72
CA THR A 219 7.97 14.22 -19.23
C THR A 219 6.64 13.58 -18.88
N CYS A 220 5.59 14.39 -18.72
CA CYS A 220 4.22 13.96 -18.44
C CYS A 220 3.46 13.69 -19.74
N LYS A 221 2.41 12.88 -19.66
CA LYS A 221 1.47 12.75 -20.79
C LYS A 221 0.68 14.05 -20.96
N SER A 222 0.06 14.22 -22.12
CA SER A 222 -0.68 15.44 -22.45
C SER A 222 -1.89 15.73 -21.55
N TYR A 223 -2.39 14.73 -20.82
CA TYR A 223 -3.50 14.83 -19.87
C TYR A 223 -3.05 14.81 -18.40
N GLU A 224 -1.75 14.69 -18.13
CA GLU A 224 -1.19 14.71 -16.79
C GLU A 224 -0.66 16.11 -16.47
N THR A 225 -0.64 16.48 -15.20
CA THR A 225 -0.08 17.73 -14.68
C THR A 225 1.10 17.41 -13.76
N VAL A 226 2.13 18.25 -13.81
CA VAL A 226 3.26 18.18 -12.89
C VAL A 226 2.80 18.57 -11.48
N CYS A 227 2.91 17.64 -10.54
CA CYS A 227 2.58 17.79 -9.13
C CYS A 227 3.80 17.61 -8.25
N GLY A 228 3.86 18.31 -7.11
CA GLY A 228 4.93 18.08 -6.14
C GLY A 228 4.73 16.76 -5.40
N VAL A 229 5.82 16.19 -4.87
CA VAL A 229 5.78 14.94 -4.09
C VAL A 229 5.90 15.25 -2.60
N TYR A 230 5.04 14.66 -1.77
CA TYR A 230 5.11 14.79 -0.32
C TYR A 230 6.44 14.27 0.23
N GLY A 231 7.13 15.05 1.07
CA GLY A 231 8.45 14.71 1.59
C GLY A 231 9.55 14.58 0.52
N GLY A 232 9.24 14.94 -0.73
CA GLY A 232 10.20 14.97 -1.82
C GLY A 232 11.20 16.10 -1.67
N SER A 233 12.28 16.05 -2.46
CA SER A 233 13.20 17.18 -2.58
C SER A 233 12.50 18.40 -3.18
N SER A 234 13.13 19.58 -3.11
CA SER A 234 12.63 20.82 -3.74
C SER A 234 12.59 20.77 -5.28
N ARG A 235 12.85 19.62 -5.90
CA ARG A 235 12.76 19.35 -7.35
C ARG A 235 12.01 18.05 -7.64
N SER A 236 11.50 17.37 -6.62
CA SER A 236 10.76 16.14 -6.78
C SER A 236 9.35 16.47 -7.26
N PHE A 237 8.97 15.84 -8.36
CA PHE A 237 7.63 15.96 -8.93
C PHE A 237 7.14 14.59 -9.40
N GLU A 238 5.83 14.49 -9.58
CA GLU A 238 5.17 13.39 -10.26
C GLU A 238 4.18 13.93 -11.29
N CYS A 239 3.83 13.11 -12.28
CA CYS A 239 2.84 13.45 -13.29
C CYS A 239 1.52 12.80 -12.88
N LEU A 240 0.53 13.61 -12.52
CA LEU A 240 -0.79 13.13 -12.10
C LEU A 240 -1.86 13.64 -13.05
N ASP A 241 -2.78 12.77 -13.43
CA ASP A 241 -4.05 13.18 -14.04
C ASP A 241 -4.96 13.70 -12.92
N VAL A 242 -4.97 15.01 -12.73
CA VAL A 242 -5.74 15.70 -11.67
C VAL A 242 -7.27 15.64 -11.87
N ASP A 243 -7.72 15.12 -13.01
CA ASP A 243 -9.15 14.90 -13.27
C ASP A 243 -9.63 13.52 -12.75
N THR A 244 -8.71 12.59 -12.54
CA THR A 244 -9.01 11.20 -12.16
C THR A 244 -8.21 10.69 -10.94
N ALA A 245 -7.12 11.35 -10.56
CA ALA A 245 -6.29 10.97 -9.42
C ALA A 245 -6.93 11.41 -8.10
N LEU A 246 -7.14 10.44 -7.20
CA LEU A 246 -7.73 10.67 -5.86
C LEU A 246 -6.91 11.65 -5.02
N GLU A 247 -5.59 11.52 -5.03
CA GLU A 247 -4.65 12.27 -4.17
C GLU A 247 -4.42 13.73 -4.63
N SER A 248 -4.97 14.13 -5.78
CA SER A 248 -4.78 15.48 -6.33
C SER A 248 -5.99 15.89 -7.15
N CYS A 249 -7.16 15.48 -6.70
CA CYS A 249 -8.39 15.82 -7.37
C CYS A 249 -8.55 17.33 -7.30
N MET A 250 -8.76 17.96 -8.45
CA MET A 250 -8.97 19.40 -8.49
C MET A 250 -10.13 19.77 -7.54
N SER A 251 -10.00 20.89 -6.83
CA SER A 251 -11.19 21.54 -6.30
C SER A 251 -11.54 22.63 -7.29
N VAL A 252 -12.69 22.50 -7.97
CA VAL A 252 -13.26 23.61 -8.75
C VAL A 252 -13.74 24.67 -7.77
N LEU A 253 -12.81 25.39 -7.13
CA LEU A 253 -13.15 26.64 -6.53
C LEU A 253 -13.39 27.60 -7.69
N LEU A 254 -14.65 27.98 -7.86
CA LEU A 254 -15.12 29.04 -8.74
C LEU A 254 -14.30 30.30 -8.47
N ILE A 255 -13.15 30.45 -9.15
CA ILE A 255 -12.54 31.75 -9.39
C ILE A 255 -13.53 32.46 -10.31
N THR A 256 -14.51 33.09 -9.69
CA THR A 256 -15.46 33.98 -10.33
C THR A 256 -14.67 35.15 -10.89
N LEU A 257 -14.29 35.00 -12.16
CA LEU A 257 -14.15 36.04 -13.17
C LEU A 257 -13.64 37.40 -12.69
N GLN A 258 -12.32 37.60 -12.79
CA GLN A 258 -11.81 38.93 -13.15
C GLN A 258 -10.60 38.97 -14.09
N HIS A 259 -10.15 37.83 -14.64
CA HIS A 259 -9.16 37.83 -15.73
C HIS A 259 -9.78 37.29 -17.03
N ARG A 260 -9.99 38.19 -18.00
CA ARG A 260 -10.58 37.93 -19.32
C ARG A 260 -9.60 37.32 -20.34
N ASP A 261 -8.53 36.68 -19.88
CA ASP A 261 -7.58 35.97 -20.73
C ASP A 261 -7.64 34.47 -20.38
N ALA A 262 -8.79 33.85 -20.66
CA ALA A 262 -9.23 32.55 -20.14
C ALA A 262 -8.78 31.33 -20.97
N ASP A 263 -7.66 31.40 -21.71
CA ASP A 263 -7.28 30.34 -22.66
C ASP A 263 -6.10 29.44 -22.23
N ILE A 264 -5.40 29.69 -21.10
CA ILE A 264 -4.16 28.92 -20.77
C ILE A 264 -4.03 28.50 -19.28
N LEU A 265 -5.05 28.69 -18.43
CA LEU A 265 -4.98 28.23 -17.02
C LEU A 265 -5.98 27.11 -16.67
N SER A 266 -6.33 26.27 -17.64
CA SER A 266 -7.00 24.99 -17.40
C SER A 266 -6.01 23.91 -16.92
N GLY A 267 -5.07 24.29 -16.07
CA GLY A 267 -4.19 23.34 -15.38
C GLY A 267 -4.81 23.07 -14.01
N GLY A 268 -5.43 21.91 -13.84
CA GLY A 268 -5.95 21.51 -12.54
C GLY A 268 -4.82 21.55 -11.49
N SER A 269 -5.17 21.95 -10.29
CA SER A 269 -4.22 22.13 -9.21
C SER A 269 -3.94 20.81 -8.50
N CYS A 270 -2.67 20.46 -8.39
CA CYS A 270 -2.23 19.37 -7.53
C CYS A 270 -2.48 19.69 -6.06
N MET A 271 -2.66 18.66 -5.23
CA MET A 271 -2.73 18.80 -3.76
C MET A 271 -1.42 19.41 -3.23
N ILE A 272 -0.29 19.01 -3.82
CA ILE A 272 1.03 19.57 -3.54
C ILE A 272 1.50 20.34 -4.77
N GLN A 273 1.72 21.65 -4.59
CA GLN A 273 2.18 22.52 -5.67
C GLN A 273 3.49 21.99 -6.28
N ASN A 274 3.61 22.05 -7.60
CA ASN A 274 4.85 21.68 -8.26
C ASN A 274 6.03 22.54 -7.78
N PRO A 275 7.25 21.98 -7.74
CA PRO A 275 8.41 22.67 -7.18
C PRO A 275 8.96 23.82 -8.05
N PHE A 276 8.43 24.03 -9.25
CA PHE A 276 9.02 24.94 -10.24
C PHE A 276 8.39 26.33 -10.26
N ILE A 277 7.22 26.50 -9.63
CA ILE A 277 6.57 27.80 -9.50
C ILE A 277 6.97 28.40 -8.14
N PRO A 278 7.57 29.61 -8.09
CA PRO A 278 7.79 30.29 -6.83
C PRO A 278 6.44 30.47 -6.14
N SER A 279 6.31 30.02 -4.89
CA SER A 279 5.05 30.05 -4.14
C SER A 279 4.57 31.48 -3.94
N THR A 280 3.87 32.03 -4.94
CA THR A 280 3.22 33.33 -4.86
C THR A 280 1.87 33.09 -4.22
N ASN A 281 1.87 33.03 -2.88
CA ASN A 281 0.67 32.94 -2.02
C ASN A 281 -0.06 31.58 -2.01
N GLY A 282 0.69 30.52 -1.69
CA GLY A 282 0.30 29.51 -0.69
C GLY A 282 -1.03 28.74 -0.83
N SER A 283 -1.70 28.78 -1.98
CA SER A 283 -2.99 28.11 -2.15
C SER A 283 -2.80 26.91 -3.06
N SER A 284 -2.53 25.73 -2.48
CA SER A 284 -2.79 24.49 -3.21
C SER A 284 -4.29 24.24 -3.19
N TYR A 285 -4.87 23.95 -4.36
CA TYR A 285 -6.32 23.79 -4.52
C TYR A 285 -6.73 22.33 -4.79
N GLY A 286 -5.77 21.41 -4.88
CA GLY A 286 -6.10 19.99 -4.98
C GLY A 286 -6.55 19.43 -3.62
N ILE A 287 -7.53 18.54 -3.64
CA ILE A 287 -8.02 17.80 -2.47
C ILE A 287 -7.64 16.33 -2.67
N ASP A 288 -7.14 15.69 -1.61
CA ASP A 288 -7.02 14.25 -1.55
C ASP A 288 -8.37 13.66 -1.13
N CYS A 289 -9.08 13.05 -2.08
CA CYS A 289 -10.40 12.48 -1.84
C CYS A 289 -10.38 11.34 -0.81
N THR A 290 -9.23 10.70 -0.59
CA THR A 290 -9.11 9.62 0.40
C THR A 290 -9.16 10.12 1.84
N THR A 291 -9.00 11.44 2.05
CA THR A 291 -9.06 12.07 3.37
C THR A 291 -10.49 12.46 3.80
N ILE A 292 -11.49 12.21 2.96
CA ILE A 292 -12.89 12.50 3.29
C ILE A 292 -13.34 11.63 4.48
N VAL A 293 -13.65 12.29 5.59
CA VAL A 293 -14.03 11.64 6.85
C VAL A 293 -15.30 10.81 6.65
N GLY A 294 -15.25 9.54 7.05
CA GLY A 294 -16.38 8.63 6.98
C GLY A 294 -16.64 8.05 5.58
N ALA A 295 -15.83 8.38 4.57
CA ALA A 295 -15.95 7.75 3.25
C ALA A 295 -15.28 6.36 3.22
N ASN A 296 -15.94 5.40 2.57
CA ASN A 296 -15.41 4.07 2.29
C ASN A 296 -14.91 3.96 0.85
N ASP A 297 -15.64 4.56 -0.09
CA ASP A 297 -15.32 4.53 -1.52
C ASP A 297 -15.47 5.94 -2.10
N VAL A 298 -14.42 6.38 -2.78
CA VAL A 298 -14.26 7.72 -3.33
C VAL A 298 -13.68 7.65 -4.72
N ALA A 299 -14.08 8.59 -5.56
CA ALA A 299 -13.60 8.77 -6.92
C ALA A 299 -13.23 10.23 -7.15
N CYS A 300 -12.25 10.49 -8.02
CA CYS A 300 -12.06 11.81 -8.61
C CYS A 300 -12.69 11.77 -10.00
N VAL A 301 -13.72 12.59 -10.23
CA VAL A 301 -14.46 12.60 -11.50
C VAL A 301 -14.48 14.02 -12.04
N GLY A 302 -13.69 14.25 -13.10
CA GLY A 302 -13.59 15.57 -13.73
C GLY A 302 -13.03 16.62 -12.79
N GLY A 303 -12.10 16.22 -11.92
CA GLY A 303 -11.53 17.12 -10.93
C GLY A 303 -12.54 17.56 -9.88
N LYS A 304 -13.41 16.65 -9.43
CA LYS A 304 -14.21 16.79 -8.21
C LYS A 304 -14.21 15.46 -7.45
N CYS A 305 -13.96 15.51 -6.14
CA CYS A 305 -14.14 14.34 -5.29
C CYS A 305 -15.62 13.95 -5.25
N THR A 306 -15.88 12.68 -5.52
CA THR A 306 -17.20 12.07 -5.48
C THR A 306 -17.16 10.90 -4.51
N VAL A 307 -18.01 10.90 -3.50
CA VAL A 307 -18.17 9.80 -2.55
C VAL A 307 -19.28 8.88 -3.05
N THR A 308 -18.97 7.59 -3.23
CA THR A 308 -19.93 6.57 -3.67
C THR A 308 -20.48 5.75 -2.50
N SER A 309 -19.71 5.60 -1.42
CA SER A 309 -20.18 4.94 -0.19
C SER A 309 -19.48 5.46 1.06
N CYS A 310 -20.19 5.43 2.19
CA CYS A 310 -19.70 5.83 3.51
C CYS A 310 -19.57 4.64 4.46
N ALA A 311 -18.77 4.82 5.50
CA ALA A 311 -18.63 3.93 6.65
C ALA A 311 -19.93 3.84 7.46
N ASP A 312 -20.04 2.80 8.29
CA ASP A 312 -21.20 2.62 9.18
C ASP A 312 -21.40 3.84 10.10
N GLY A 313 -22.65 4.29 10.23
CA GLY A 313 -23.00 5.51 10.96
C GLY A 313 -22.89 6.80 10.15
N TYR A 314 -22.51 6.72 8.88
CA TYR A 314 -22.48 7.84 7.93
C TYR A 314 -23.36 7.57 6.71
N ARG A 315 -23.81 8.63 6.04
CA ARG A 315 -24.46 8.59 4.73
C ARG A 315 -23.83 9.62 3.80
N VAL A 316 -23.88 9.36 2.49
CA VAL A 316 -23.38 10.31 1.48
C VAL A 316 -24.24 11.58 1.54
N ASN A 317 -23.61 12.76 1.51
CA ASN A 317 -24.32 14.04 1.50
C ASN A 317 -24.99 14.30 0.13
N ASP A 318 -25.86 15.32 0.07
CA ASP A 318 -26.60 15.65 -1.17
C ASP A 318 -25.70 16.05 -2.34
N ASP A 319 -24.52 16.62 -2.07
CA ASP A 319 -23.55 17.06 -3.07
C ASP A 319 -22.63 15.92 -3.58
N SER A 320 -22.79 14.72 -3.01
CA SER A 320 -21.98 13.52 -3.22
C SER A 320 -20.47 13.76 -3.07
N ASP A 321 -20.04 14.72 -2.27
CA ASP A 321 -18.63 15.07 -2.05
C ASP A 321 -18.18 14.90 -0.60
N GLY A 322 -19.07 14.38 0.25
CA GLY A 322 -18.78 14.11 1.66
C GLY A 322 -19.68 13.03 2.24
N CYS A 323 -19.33 12.63 3.46
CA CYS A 323 -20.16 11.79 4.30
C CYS A 323 -20.63 12.60 5.52
N GLU A 324 -21.92 12.54 5.82
CA GLU A 324 -22.51 13.13 7.02
C GLU A 324 -22.94 12.03 8.00
N ALA A 325 -22.75 12.29 9.30
CA ALA A 325 -23.16 11.34 10.33
C ALA A 325 -24.68 11.17 10.30
N ILE A 326 -25.14 9.93 10.37
CA ILE A 326 -26.56 9.63 10.55
C ILE A 326 -26.89 10.00 11.99
N GLU A 327 -27.66 11.08 12.18
CA GLU A 327 -28.23 11.38 13.49
C GLU A 327 -29.11 10.20 13.89
N VAL A 328 -28.61 9.38 14.82
CA VAL A 328 -29.43 8.35 15.46
C VAL A 328 -30.54 9.13 16.17
N PRO A 329 -31.82 8.90 15.83
CA PRO A 329 -32.91 9.51 16.56
C PRO A 329 -32.65 9.22 18.03
N THR A 330 -32.34 10.27 18.79
CA THR A 330 -32.23 10.17 20.22
C THR A 330 -33.65 9.85 20.66
N GLU A 331 -33.93 8.56 20.88
CA GLU A 331 -35.17 8.15 21.52
C GLU A 331 -35.23 8.95 22.82
N SER A 332 -36.12 9.94 22.82
CA SER A 332 -36.38 10.80 23.96
C SER A 332 -36.69 9.88 25.13
N SER A 333 -35.75 9.80 26.06
CA SER A 333 -35.79 8.95 27.25
C SER A 333 -36.75 9.49 28.31
N ASP A 334 -37.85 10.11 27.88
CA ASP A 334 -38.81 10.77 28.75
C ASP A 334 -39.82 9.78 29.41
N ASP A 335 -39.70 8.47 29.18
CA ASP A 335 -40.64 7.47 29.76
C ASP A 335 -39.95 6.19 30.32
N VAL A 336 -38.86 6.32 31.08
CA VAL A 336 -38.39 5.22 31.96
C VAL A 336 -38.08 5.74 33.36
N ASP A 337 -39.08 6.37 33.98
CA ASP A 337 -39.16 6.36 35.43
C ASP A 337 -39.86 5.07 35.87
N ASP A 338 -39.20 4.39 36.82
CA ASP A 338 -39.80 3.48 37.79
C ASP A 338 -39.87 1.98 37.45
N ILE A 339 -38.72 1.28 37.46
CA ILE A 339 -38.59 0.03 38.25
C ILE A 339 -37.22 0.00 38.93
N ARG A 340 -37.20 0.54 40.14
CA ARG A 340 -36.18 0.33 41.15
C ARG A 340 -36.33 -1.09 41.73
N SER A 341 -35.20 -1.77 41.96
CA SER A 341 -34.94 -2.78 43.01
C SER A 341 -34.69 -4.22 42.53
N SER A 342 -33.42 -4.60 42.42
CA SER A 342 -32.89 -5.74 43.20
C SER A 342 -31.36 -5.77 43.25
N PRO A 343 -30.75 -6.07 44.42
CA PRO A 343 -29.31 -6.14 44.58
C PRO A 343 -28.76 -7.59 44.55
N ALA A 344 -27.45 -7.66 44.33
CA ALA A 344 -26.51 -8.71 44.73
C ALA A 344 -26.35 -9.95 43.83
N ARG A 345 -25.13 -10.14 43.31
CA ARG A 345 -24.13 -11.05 43.93
C ARG A 345 -22.76 -10.90 43.26
N MET A 346 -21.79 -10.45 44.05
CA MET A 346 -20.37 -10.53 43.73
C MET A 346 -19.91 -12.00 43.73
N LEU A 347 -19.37 -12.45 42.60
CA LEU A 347 -18.61 -13.68 42.48
C LEU A 347 -17.11 -13.33 42.44
N LYS A 348 -16.49 -13.43 43.61
CA LYS A 348 -15.05 -13.24 43.84
C LYS A 348 -14.32 -14.50 43.35
N LYS A 349 -13.80 -14.48 42.11
CA LYS A 349 -12.90 -15.53 41.58
C LYS A 349 -11.53 -15.39 42.24
N ARG A 350 -11.06 -16.47 42.89
CA ARG A 350 -9.69 -16.61 43.40
C ARG A 350 -8.71 -16.73 42.24
N ALA A 351 -7.63 -15.96 42.30
CA ALA A 351 -6.45 -16.12 41.45
C ALA A 351 -5.63 -17.35 41.89
N PRO A 352 -5.03 -18.12 40.96
CA PRO A 352 -4.06 -19.15 41.30
C PRO A 352 -2.73 -18.52 41.70
N GLU A 353 -2.09 -19.13 42.71
CA GLU A 353 -0.77 -18.76 43.23
C GLU A 353 0.30 -18.90 42.15
N SER A 354 1.11 -17.85 42.01
CA SER A 354 2.30 -17.80 41.16
C SER A 354 3.37 -18.73 41.72
N GLY A 355 3.63 -19.85 41.03
CA GLY A 355 4.85 -20.64 41.22
C GLY A 355 6.07 -19.86 40.71
N GLU A 356 7.17 -19.92 41.47
CA GLU A 356 8.44 -19.31 41.07
C GLU A 356 8.95 -19.93 39.75
N PRO A 357 9.48 -19.11 38.83
CA PRO A 357 10.04 -19.62 37.58
C PRO A 357 11.31 -20.41 37.88
N VAL A 358 11.28 -21.72 37.58
CA VAL A 358 12.48 -22.56 37.61
C VAL A 358 13.41 -22.10 36.49
N SER A 359 14.66 -21.81 36.83
CA SER A 359 15.68 -21.35 35.88
C SER A 359 15.98 -22.45 34.87
N VAL A 360 15.86 -22.13 33.57
CA VAL A 360 16.17 -23.04 32.46
C VAL A 360 17.61 -23.57 32.55
N ASP A 361 18.53 -22.77 33.11
CA ASP A 361 19.92 -23.18 33.31
C ASP A 361 20.09 -24.32 34.31
N ASP A 362 19.18 -24.47 35.28
CA ASP A 362 19.22 -25.56 36.25
C ASP A 362 18.66 -26.85 35.63
N LEU A 363 17.68 -26.75 34.73
CA LEU A 363 17.15 -27.89 33.98
C LEU A 363 18.20 -28.48 33.01
N ILE A 364 18.97 -27.62 32.34
CA ILE A 364 20.04 -28.04 31.41
C ILE A 364 21.19 -28.73 32.16
N LYS A 365 21.53 -28.25 33.36
CA LYS A 365 22.58 -28.88 34.18
C LYS A 365 22.20 -30.27 34.66
N ASP A 366 20.94 -30.47 35.06
CA ASP A 366 20.47 -31.79 35.50
C ASP A 366 20.41 -32.80 34.35
N LEU A 367 19.99 -32.36 33.15
CA LEU A 367 20.00 -33.20 31.94
C LEU A 367 21.43 -33.61 31.52
N LEU A 368 22.39 -32.68 31.56
CA LEU A 368 23.79 -32.99 31.24
C LEU A 368 24.44 -33.89 32.29
N ALA A 369 24.11 -33.71 33.58
CA ALA A 369 24.62 -34.57 34.65
C ALA A 369 24.11 -36.01 34.53
N GLN A 370 22.86 -36.20 34.09
CA GLN A 370 22.28 -37.52 33.88
C GLN A 370 22.91 -38.24 32.67
N ALA A 371 23.12 -37.53 31.55
CA ALA A 371 23.72 -38.11 30.34
C ALA A 371 25.18 -38.57 30.54
N VAL A 372 25.96 -37.88 31.38
CA VAL A 372 27.34 -38.27 31.73
C VAL A 372 27.36 -39.51 32.63
N LYS A 373 26.33 -39.70 33.45
CA LYS A 373 26.24 -40.84 34.38
C LYS A 373 25.95 -42.15 33.65
N ASP A 374 25.20 -42.08 32.56
CA ASP A 374 24.77 -43.23 31.78
C ASP A 374 25.77 -43.63 30.68
N SER A 375 26.84 -42.84 30.46
CA SER A 375 27.86 -43.08 29.43
C SER A 375 29.20 -43.62 29.96
N LEU A 376 29.31 -43.92 31.26
CA LEU A 376 30.45 -44.64 31.83
C LEU A 376 30.20 -46.16 31.86
N PRO A 377 30.94 -46.96 31.09
CA PRO A 377 30.86 -48.42 31.19
C PRO A 377 31.49 -48.87 32.51
N TYR A 378 30.79 -49.76 33.21
CA TYR A 378 31.33 -50.51 34.36
C TYR A 378 32.45 -51.47 33.96
#